data_AF-A1S145-F1
#
_entry.id   AF-A1S145-F1
#
_cell.length_a   1.000
_cell.length_b   1.000
_cell.length_c   1.000
_cell.angle_alpha   90.00
_cell.angle_beta   90.00
_cell.angle_gamma   90.00
#
_symmetry.space_group_name_H-M   'P 1'
#
loop_
_entity.id
_entity.type
_entity.pdbx_description
1 polymer ?
#
loop_
_entity_poly.entity_id
_entity_poly.type
_entity_poly.pdbx_seq_one_letter_code
_entity_poly.pdbx_strand_id
1 'polypeptide(L)'
;MSGDIESSILSSEKVKLEMRDFEEWFKRYGDYLLAYEPSKVVVRTAWIARVMLDEGYALYPGREEEVRKAVAGILVGKLEELGVPRGAIRKGDLKGSRQDVVEVLKIVYPNVSQTDRPSLPAVIAQEREAKVAEARFSAFSPRNPGSKYIYAYLATLVLSALLIALLSRI
;
A
#
# COMPACT_ATOMS: atom_id res chain seq x y z
N MET A 1 -13.42 -25.00 -19.74
CA MET A 1 -12.51 -24.22 -20.60
C MET A 1 -11.71 -23.16 -19.84
N SER A 2 -12.28 -22.39 -18.89
CA SER A 2 -11.48 -21.42 -18.08
C SER A 2 -10.41 -22.09 -17.20
N GLY A 3 -10.74 -23.23 -16.58
CA GLY A 3 -9.81 -23.95 -15.67
C GLY A 3 -8.52 -24.46 -16.33
N ASP A 4 -8.54 -24.74 -17.64
CA ASP A 4 -7.35 -25.20 -18.36
C ASP A 4 -6.36 -24.04 -18.60
N ILE A 5 -6.88 -22.83 -18.84
CA ILE A 5 -6.07 -21.62 -18.99
C ILE A 5 -5.46 -21.24 -17.64
N GLU A 6 -6.26 -21.28 -16.57
CA GLU A 6 -5.82 -20.91 -15.23
C GLU A 6 -4.68 -21.81 -14.74
N SER A 7 -4.85 -23.13 -14.86
CA SER A 7 -3.83 -24.11 -14.48
C SER A 7 -2.55 -23.96 -15.31
N SER A 8 -2.66 -23.66 -16.60
CA SER A 8 -1.50 -23.46 -17.48
C SER A 8 -0.72 -22.19 -17.14
N ILE A 9 -1.39 -21.06 -16.86
CA ILE A 9 -0.73 -19.83 -16.41
C ILE A 9 -0.02 -20.05 -15.07
N LEU A 10 -0.69 -20.71 -14.11
CA LEU A 10 -0.12 -21.03 -12.79
C LEU A 10 1.01 -22.08 -12.86
N SER A 11 1.15 -22.79 -13.97
CA SER A 11 2.26 -23.74 -14.17
C SER A 11 3.59 -23.04 -14.49
N SER A 12 3.56 -21.80 -15.01
CA SER A 12 4.76 -21.01 -15.31
C SER A 12 5.57 -20.71 -14.06
N GLU A 13 6.85 -21.05 -14.08
CA GLU A 13 7.75 -20.83 -12.94
C GLU A 13 7.86 -19.34 -12.59
N LYS A 14 7.87 -18.49 -13.61
CA LYS A 14 7.91 -17.03 -13.43
C LYS A 14 6.68 -16.53 -12.67
N VAL A 15 5.49 -17.01 -13.02
CA VAL A 15 4.24 -16.66 -12.33
C VAL A 15 4.26 -17.17 -10.88
N LYS A 16 4.71 -18.40 -10.66
CA LYS A 16 4.79 -18.98 -9.31
C LYS A 16 5.72 -18.17 -8.40
N LEU A 17 6.90 -17.80 -8.90
CA LEU A 17 7.87 -17.01 -8.14
C LEU A 17 7.28 -15.64 -7.76
N GLU A 18 6.71 -14.91 -8.72
CA GLU A 18 6.10 -13.59 -8.47
C GLU A 18 4.90 -13.68 -7.51
N MET A 19 4.10 -14.75 -7.61
CA MET A 19 2.97 -14.99 -6.71
C MET A 19 3.42 -15.30 -5.29
N ARG A 20 4.46 -16.12 -5.12
CA ARG A 20 5.03 -16.41 -3.81
C ARG A 20 5.63 -15.16 -3.18
N ASP A 21 6.40 -14.39 -3.95
CA ASP A 21 6.98 -13.12 -3.49
C ASP A 21 5.89 -12.13 -3.05
N PHE A 22 4.80 -12.04 -3.82
CA PHE A 22 3.66 -11.21 -3.46
C PHE A 22 3.00 -11.67 -2.16
N GLU A 23 2.78 -12.97 -2.00
CA GLU A 23 2.18 -13.54 -0.79
C GLU A 23 3.05 -13.29 0.44
N GLU A 24 4.36 -13.54 0.36
CA GLU A 24 5.29 -13.28 1.46
C GLU A 24 5.36 -11.80 1.82
N TRP A 25 5.44 -10.93 0.80
CA TRP A 25 5.39 -9.49 0.98
C TRP A 25 4.09 -9.04 1.64
N PHE A 26 2.95 -9.55 1.19
CA PHE A 26 1.65 -9.17 1.74
C PHE A 26 1.46 -9.70 3.16
N LYS A 27 1.90 -10.93 3.47
CA LYS A 27 1.90 -11.45 4.84
C LYS A 27 2.73 -10.60 5.80
N ARG A 28 3.82 -10.01 5.32
CA ARG A 28 4.72 -9.20 6.14
C ARG A 28 4.26 -7.76 6.33
N TYR A 29 3.61 -7.16 5.34
CA TYR A 29 3.30 -5.73 5.32
C TYR A 29 1.83 -5.40 5.08
N GLY A 30 0.98 -6.40 4.82
CA GLY A 30 -0.39 -6.25 4.33
C GLY A 30 -1.26 -5.39 5.22
N ASP A 31 -1.26 -5.63 6.53
CA ASP A 31 -2.07 -4.85 7.48
C ASP A 31 -1.73 -3.36 7.45
N TYR A 32 -0.44 -3.03 7.44
CA TYR A 32 0.04 -1.65 7.32
C TYR A 32 -0.35 -1.04 5.97
N LEU A 33 -0.16 -1.78 4.88
CA LEU A 33 -0.46 -1.30 3.53
C LEU A 33 -1.95 -1.04 3.35
N LEU A 34 -2.82 -1.92 3.84
CA LEU A 34 -4.26 -1.74 3.76
C LEU A 34 -4.73 -0.51 4.57
N ALA A 35 -4.11 -0.24 5.72
CA ALA A 35 -4.46 0.89 6.57
C ALA A 35 -3.97 2.23 6.01
N TYR A 36 -2.75 2.30 5.48
CA TYR A 36 -2.08 3.57 5.17
C TYR A 36 -1.80 3.79 3.68
N GLU A 37 -1.54 2.73 2.91
CA GLU A 37 -1.06 2.82 1.53
C GLU A 37 -1.68 1.76 0.59
N PRO A 38 -3.03 1.70 0.48
CA PRO A 38 -3.69 0.65 -0.31
C PRO A 38 -3.34 0.69 -1.80
N SER A 39 -2.87 1.84 -2.30
CA SER A 39 -2.38 1.98 -3.67
C SER A 39 -1.17 1.10 -3.98
N LYS A 40 -0.30 0.80 -3.00
CA LYS A 40 0.86 -0.08 -3.20
C LYS A 40 0.44 -1.52 -3.46
N VAL A 41 -0.64 -1.97 -2.83
CA VAL A 41 -1.23 -3.29 -3.09
C VAL A 41 -1.71 -3.36 -4.54
N VAL A 42 -2.43 -2.33 -5.00
CA VAL A 42 -2.90 -2.26 -6.41
C VAL A 42 -1.74 -2.28 -7.39
N VAL A 43 -0.67 -1.50 -7.16
CA VAL A 43 0.51 -1.46 -8.03
C VAL A 43 1.21 -2.82 -8.08
N ARG A 44 1.33 -3.51 -6.95
CA ARG A 44 1.95 -4.84 -6.92
C ARG A 44 1.06 -5.89 -7.61
N THR A 45 -0.26 -5.80 -7.45
CA THR A 45 -1.20 -6.63 -8.22
C THR A 45 -1.10 -6.34 -9.72
N ALA A 46 -0.90 -5.09 -10.14
CA ALA A 46 -0.71 -4.71 -11.54
C ALA A 46 0.51 -5.37 -12.17
N TRP A 47 1.60 -5.45 -11.41
CA TRP A 47 2.82 -6.15 -11.82
C TRP A 47 2.56 -7.63 -12.09
N ILE A 48 1.91 -8.32 -11.15
CA ILE A 48 1.59 -9.75 -11.28
C ILE A 48 0.64 -9.98 -12.46
N ALA A 49 -0.39 -9.14 -12.59
CA ALA A 49 -1.32 -9.20 -13.72
C ALA A 49 -0.56 -9.10 -15.05
N ARG A 50 0.39 -8.17 -15.18
CA ARG A 50 1.23 -8.06 -16.38
C ARG A 50 2.00 -9.35 -16.65
N VAL A 51 2.68 -9.90 -15.65
CA VAL A 51 3.45 -11.15 -15.81
C VAL A 51 2.54 -12.29 -16.25
N MET A 52 1.38 -12.45 -15.61
CA MET A 52 0.41 -13.50 -15.97
C MET A 52 -0.18 -13.32 -17.38
N LEU A 53 -0.46 -12.08 -17.79
CA LEU A 53 -0.95 -11.79 -19.14
C LEU A 53 0.12 -12.07 -20.19
N ASP A 54 1.38 -11.70 -19.93
CA ASP A 54 2.50 -11.96 -20.85
C ASP A 54 2.69 -13.47 -21.09
N GLU A 55 2.61 -14.27 -20.02
CA GLU A 55 2.70 -15.73 -20.10
C GLU A 55 1.45 -16.34 -20.75
N GLY A 56 0.26 -15.85 -20.38
CA GLY A 56 -1.01 -16.34 -20.91
C GLY A 56 -1.18 -16.08 -22.40
N TYR A 57 -0.80 -14.90 -22.90
CA TYR A 57 -0.86 -14.59 -24.32
C TYR A 57 0.16 -15.36 -25.15
N ALA A 58 1.33 -15.67 -24.58
CA ALA A 58 2.32 -16.53 -25.23
C ALA A 58 1.79 -17.97 -25.40
N LEU A 59 1.03 -18.48 -24.42
CA LEU A 59 0.46 -19.83 -24.43
C LEU A 59 -0.82 -19.93 -25.27
N TYR A 60 -1.62 -18.87 -25.32
CA TYR A 60 -2.94 -18.86 -25.98
C TYR A 60 -3.10 -17.67 -26.93
N PRO A 61 -2.33 -17.61 -28.02
CA PRO A 61 -2.46 -16.55 -29.01
C PRO A 61 -3.89 -16.54 -29.62
N GLY A 62 -4.50 -15.36 -29.73
CA GLY A 62 -5.87 -15.19 -30.26
C GLY A 62 -6.99 -15.47 -29.25
N ARG A 63 -6.66 -15.77 -27.98
CA ARG A 63 -7.63 -15.94 -26.88
C ARG A 63 -7.42 -14.93 -25.75
N GLU A 64 -7.01 -13.71 -26.10
CA GLU A 64 -6.59 -12.69 -25.15
C GLU A 64 -7.70 -12.33 -24.14
N GLU A 65 -8.95 -12.29 -24.59
CA GLU A 65 -10.10 -12.00 -23.72
C GLU A 65 -10.33 -13.08 -22.67
N GLU A 66 -10.13 -14.35 -23.03
CA GLU A 66 -10.27 -15.47 -22.10
C GLU A 66 -9.12 -15.49 -21.10
N VAL A 67 -7.90 -15.18 -21.57
CA VAL A 67 -6.72 -15.01 -20.71
C VAL A 67 -6.94 -13.86 -19.71
N ARG A 68 -7.45 -12.70 -20.14
CA ARG A 68 -7.76 -11.58 -19.22
C ARG A 68 -8.75 -12.00 -18.13
N LYS A 69 -9.82 -12.72 -18.48
CA LYS A 69 -10.81 -13.21 -17.51
C LYS A 69 -10.20 -14.22 -16.54
N ALA A 70 -9.40 -15.16 -17.04
CA ALA A 70 -8.70 -16.14 -16.21
C ALA A 70 -7.73 -15.46 -15.23
N VAL A 71 -6.91 -14.51 -15.70
CA VAL A 71 -5.98 -13.75 -14.85
C VAL A 71 -6.72 -12.94 -13.79
N ALA A 72 -7.82 -12.28 -14.15
CA ALA A 72 -8.66 -11.58 -13.18
C ALA A 72 -9.21 -12.55 -12.11
N GLY A 73 -9.69 -13.73 -12.52
CA GLY A 73 -10.18 -14.76 -11.62
C GLY A 73 -9.12 -15.26 -10.64
N ILE A 74 -7.92 -15.59 -11.13
CA ILE A 74 -6.78 -16.01 -10.30
C ILE A 74 -6.44 -14.95 -9.25
N LEU A 75 -6.32 -13.68 -9.68
CA LEU A 75 -5.95 -12.59 -8.77
C LEU A 75 -7.03 -12.30 -7.75
N VAL A 76 -8.31 -12.37 -8.14
CA VAL A 76 -9.44 -12.25 -7.21
C VAL A 76 -9.37 -13.35 -6.15
N GLY A 77 -9.25 -14.61 -6.56
CA GLY A 77 -9.15 -15.73 -5.64
C GLY A 77 -7.98 -15.57 -4.68
N LYS A 78 -6.79 -15.18 -5.18
CA LYS A 78 -5.62 -14.98 -4.33
C LYS A 78 -5.81 -13.86 -3.31
N LEU A 79 -6.38 -12.74 -3.73
CA LEU A 79 -6.60 -11.61 -2.83
C LEU A 79 -7.65 -11.92 -1.76
N GLU A 80 -8.64 -12.75 -2.09
CA GLU A 80 -9.63 -13.25 -1.13
C GLU A 80 -9.00 -14.20 -0.11
N GLU A 81 -8.14 -15.11 -0.54
CA GLU A 81 -7.34 -15.96 0.37
C GLU A 81 -6.50 -15.13 1.34
N LEU A 82 -5.98 -13.98 0.89
CA LEU A 82 -5.20 -13.05 1.69
C LEU A 82 -6.04 -12.07 2.51
N GLY A 83 -7.37 -12.15 2.47
CA GLY A 83 -8.28 -11.29 3.23
C GLY A 83 -8.30 -9.83 2.77
N VAL A 84 -7.94 -9.55 1.52
CA VAL A 84 -7.88 -8.18 0.99
C VAL A 84 -9.30 -7.66 0.73
N PRO A 85 -9.71 -6.53 1.33
CA PRO A 85 -11.04 -5.95 1.11
C PRO A 85 -11.07 -5.17 -0.23
N ARG A 86 -11.11 -5.90 -1.36
CA ARG A 86 -11.00 -5.36 -2.73
C ARG A 86 -11.96 -4.19 -3.00
N GLY A 87 -13.18 -4.24 -2.48
CA GLY A 87 -14.19 -3.18 -2.63
C GLY A 87 -13.91 -1.91 -1.81
N ALA A 88 -13.10 -1.98 -0.75
CA ALA A 88 -12.73 -0.81 0.04
C ALA A 88 -11.59 -0.01 -0.60
N ILE A 89 -10.82 -0.64 -1.49
CA ILE A 89 -9.66 -0.03 -2.15
C ILE A 89 -10.14 0.89 -3.27
N ARG A 90 -9.90 2.20 -3.11
CA ARG A 90 -10.27 3.24 -4.08
C ARG A 90 -9.06 3.90 -4.76
N LYS A 91 -7.89 3.80 -4.14
CA LYS A 91 -6.66 4.41 -4.63
C LYS A 91 -5.80 3.34 -5.29
N GLY A 92 -5.40 3.58 -6.54
CA GLY A 92 -4.47 2.75 -7.27
C GLY A 92 -3.76 3.60 -8.31
N ASP A 93 -2.42 3.64 -8.27
CA ASP A 93 -1.66 4.34 -9.30
C ASP A 93 -1.50 3.41 -10.51
N LEU A 94 -2.50 3.45 -11.39
CA LEU A 94 -2.52 2.65 -12.62
C LEU A 94 -1.83 3.36 -13.80
N LYS A 95 -1.23 4.52 -13.56
CA LYS A 95 -0.76 5.37 -14.64
C LYS A 95 0.46 4.80 -15.34
N GLY A 96 0.42 4.77 -16.68
CA GLY A 96 1.47 4.17 -17.50
C GLY A 96 1.43 2.64 -17.56
N SER A 97 0.43 2.01 -16.93
CA SER A 97 0.18 0.58 -17.11
C SER A 97 -0.41 0.29 -18.48
N ARG A 98 -0.15 -0.92 -18.99
CA ARG A 98 -0.73 -1.39 -20.27
C ARG A 98 -2.25 -1.51 -20.14
N GLN A 99 -2.98 -1.24 -21.23
CA GLN A 99 -4.44 -1.14 -21.22
C GLN A 99 -5.14 -2.42 -20.73
N ASP A 100 -4.66 -3.58 -21.15
CA ASP A 100 -5.14 -4.89 -20.72
C ASP A 100 -4.94 -5.16 -19.22
N VAL A 101 -3.82 -4.69 -18.64
CA VAL A 101 -3.57 -4.74 -17.19
C VAL A 101 -4.58 -3.86 -16.45
N VAL A 102 -4.88 -2.68 -16.98
CA VAL A 102 -5.91 -1.79 -16.40
C VAL A 102 -7.29 -2.45 -16.43
N GLU A 103 -7.63 -3.13 -17.52
CA GLU A 103 -8.90 -3.88 -17.64
C GLU A 103 -9.01 -4.99 -16.60
N VAL A 104 -7.96 -5.80 -16.44
CA VAL A 104 -7.90 -6.82 -15.38
C VAL A 104 -8.05 -6.18 -14.00
N LEU A 105 -7.34 -5.09 -13.72
CA LEU A 105 -7.39 -4.45 -12.41
C LEU A 105 -8.73 -3.79 -12.09
N LYS A 106 -9.47 -3.31 -13.10
CA LYS A 106 -10.83 -2.83 -12.91
C LYS A 106 -11.79 -3.95 -12.51
N ILE A 107 -11.53 -5.19 -12.91
CA ILE A 107 -12.29 -6.36 -12.44
C ILE A 107 -11.87 -6.71 -11.00
N VAL A 108 -10.56 -6.73 -10.73
CA VAL A 108 -10.03 -7.10 -9.40
C VAL A 108 -10.42 -6.08 -8.33
N TYR A 109 -10.29 -4.78 -8.63
CA TYR A 109 -10.57 -3.65 -7.76
C TYR A 109 -11.61 -2.71 -8.40
N PRO A 110 -12.91 -2.99 -8.27
CA PRO A 110 -13.97 -2.29 -9.02
C PRO A 110 -14.08 -0.79 -8.71
N ASN A 111 -13.59 -0.36 -7.54
CA ASN A 111 -13.67 1.02 -7.09
C ASN A 111 -12.37 1.83 -7.31
N VAL A 112 -11.34 1.22 -7.92
CA VAL A 112 -10.12 1.93 -8.25
C VAL A 112 -10.36 2.79 -9.49
N SER A 113 -10.32 4.11 -9.29
CA SER A 113 -10.29 5.07 -10.39
C SER A 113 -8.86 5.19 -10.92
N GLN A 114 -8.71 5.23 -12.24
CA GLN A 114 -7.48 5.68 -12.87
C GLN A 114 -7.35 7.18 -12.60
N THR A 115 -6.59 7.57 -11.57
CA THR A 115 -6.32 8.98 -11.30
C THR A 115 -5.50 9.55 -12.44
N ASP A 116 -6.05 10.55 -13.13
CA ASP A 116 -5.30 11.34 -14.09
C ASP A 116 -4.06 11.94 -13.42
N ARG A 117 -2.98 12.17 -14.20
CA ARG A 117 -1.81 12.89 -13.67
C ARG A 117 -2.36 14.23 -13.18
N PRO A 118 -2.16 14.63 -11.90
CA PRO A 118 -2.25 16.03 -11.59
C PRO A 118 -1.29 16.74 -12.55
N SER A 119 -1.80 17.75 -13.25
CA SER A 119 -0.97 18.57 -14.11
C SER A 119 0.18 19.15 -13.26
N LEU A 120 1.35 19.39 -13.84
CA LEU A 120 2.47 20.01 -13.11
C LEU A 120 2.02 21.26 -12.30
N PRO A 121 1.12 22.12 -12.82
CA PRO A 121 0.50 23.19 -12.05
C PRO A 121 -0.27 22.73 -10.81
N ALA A 122 -1.04 21.64 -10.89
CA ALA A 122 -1.79 21.08 -9.76
C ALA A 122 -0.86 20.50 -8.67
N VAL A 123 0.25 19.87 -9.07
CA VAL A 123 1.28 19.38 -8.12
C VAL A 123 1.96 20.56 -7.42
N ILE A 124 2.34 21.59 -8.17
CA ILE A 124 2.96 22.81 -7.60
C ILE A 124 1.96 23.53 -6.67
N ALA A 125 0.68 23.55 -7.01
CA ALA A 125 -0.36 24.11 -6.16
C ALA A 125 -0.52 23.31 -4.84
N GLN A 126 -0.58 21.98 -4.90
CA GLN A 126 -0.62 21.13 -3.71
C GLN A 126 0.64 21.25 -2.85
N GLU A 127 1.83 21.33 -3.44
CA GLU A 127 3.08 21.54 -2.69
C GLU A 127 3.09 22.92 -2.00
N ARG A 128 2.56 23.95 -2.66
CA ARG A 128 2.40 25.28 -2.05
C ARG A 128 1.40 25.25 -0.91
N GLU A 129 0.26 24.61 -1.08
CA GLU A 129 -0.75 24.46 -0.02
C GLU A 129 -0.23 23.65 1.17
N ALA A 130 0.50 22.56 0.92
CA ALA A 130 1.14 21.77 1.97
C ALA A 130 2.19 22.57 2.75
N LYS A 131 3.05 23.33 2.06
CA LYS A 131 4.02 24.23 2.70
C LYS A 131 3.35 25.36 3.48
N VAL A 132 2.23 25.89 3.00
CA VAL A 132 1.45 26.91 3.71
C VAL A 132 0.76 26.31 4.94
N ALA A 133 0.24 25.09 4.85
CA ALA A 133 -0.33 24.38 6.00
C ALA A 133 0.75 24.09 7.06
N GLU A 134 1.92 23.62 6.66
CA GLU A 134 3.07 23.40 7.54
C GLU A 134 3.57 24.70 8.20
N ALA A 135 3.57 25.81 7.45
CA ALA A 135 3.87 27.14 7.99
C ALA A 135 2.81 27.61 9.01
N ARG A 136 1.53 27.30 8.80
CA ARG A 136 0.44 27.61 9.75
C ARG A 136 0.53 26.76 11.02
N PHE A 137 0.91 25.49 10.92
CA PHE A 137 1.13 24.61 12.09
C PHE A 137 2.38 25.00 12.88
N SER A 138 3.45 25.45 12.21
CA SER A 138 4.65 25.94 12.91
C SER A 138 4.42 27.29 13.62
N ALA A 139 3.51 28.14 13.11
CA ALA A 139 3.09 29.36 13.78
C ALA A 139 2.26 29.12 15.06
N PHE A 140 1.65 27.95 15.22
CA PHE A 140 0.87 27.57 16.40
C PHE A 140 1.64 26.73 17.43
N SER A 141 2.92 26.42 17.21
CA SER A 141 3.75 25.84 18.27
C SER A 141 4.08 26.92 19.31
N PRO A 142 3.63 26.81 20.56
CA PRO A 142 4.06 27.75 21.59
C PRO A 142 5.56 27.52 21.81
N ARG A 143 6.38 28.49 21.38
CA ARG A 143 7.79 28.61 21.74
C ARG A 143 7.89 28.97 23.23
N ASN A 144 7.70 27.97 24.09
CA ASN A 144 8.16 28.03 25.48
C ASN A 144 9.04 26.79 25.76
N PRO A 145 10.31 26.80 25.33
CA PRO A 145 11.23 25.70 25.61
C PRO A 145 11.62 25.61 27.11
N GLY A 146 11.29 26.62 27.93
CA GLY A 146 11.71 26.69 29.33
C GLY A 146 10.96 25.78 30.31
N SER A 147 9.73 25.33 30.02
CA SER A 147 8.91 24.62 31.01
C SER A 147 9.28 23.14 31.15
N LYS A 148 9.65 22.45 30.05
CA LYS A 148 9.96 21.02 30.08
C LYS A 148 11.16 20.68 30.97
N TYR A 149 12.17 21.56 31.01
CA TYR A 149 13.35 21.37 31.85
C TYR A 149 13.08 21.65 33.34
N ILE A 150 12.16 22.57 33.65
CA ILE A 150 11.79 22.87 35.04
C ILE A 150 11.06 21.67 35.67
N TYR A 151 10.15 21.02 34.94
CA TYR A 151 9.47 19.83 35.44
C TYR A 151 10.41 18.64 35.62
N ALA A 152 11.36 18.46 34.70
CA ALA A 152 12.38 17.42 34.83
C ALA A 152 13.29 17.65 36.06
N TYR A 153 13.66 18.91 36.32
CA TYR A 153 14.48 19.29 37.48
C TYR A 153 13.74 19.16 38.81
N LEU A 154 12.47 19.55 38.86
CA LEU A 154 11.62 19.35 40.05
C LEU A 154 11.41 17.87 40.33
N ALA A 155 11.22 17.05 39.30
CA ALA A 155 11.07 15.60 39.45
C ALA A 155 12.33 14.95 40.03
N THR A 156 13.53 15.33 39.57
CA THR A 156 14.80 14.81 40.11
C THR A 156 15.06 15.26 41.55
N LEU A 157 14.68 16.48 41.92
CA LEU A 157 14.77 16.94 43.31
C LEU A 157 13.85 16.14 44.23
N VAL A 158 12.60 15.90 43.83
CA VAL A 158 11.65 15.09 44.61
C VAL A 158 12.12 13.63 44.74
N LEU A 159 12.62 13.04 43.65
CA LEU A 159 13.14 11.67 43.67
C LEU A 159 14.35 11.54 44.60
N SER A 160 15.26 12.51 44.55
CA SER A 160 16.45 12.57 45.42
C SER A 160 16.06 12.71 46.89
N ALA A 161 15.10 13.59 47.20
CA ALA A 161 14.62 13.77 48.56
C ALA A 161 13.93 12.50 49.11
N LEU A 162 13.15 11.81 48.28
CA LEU A 162 12.53 10.53 48.65
C LEU A 162 13.57 9.44 48.91
N LEU A 163 14.61 9.34 48.06
CA LEU A 163 15.71 8.40 48.25
C LEU A 163 16.49 8.67 49.53
N ILE A 164 16.81 9.93 49.83
CA ILE A 164 17.47 10.32 51.08
C ILE A 164 16.59 9.94 52.27
N ALA A 165 15.29 10.28 52.23
CA ALA A 165 14.35 9.95 53.30
C ALA A 165 14.23 8.43 53.53
N LEU A 166 14.22 7.63 52.46
CA LEU A 166 14.20 6.16 52.55
C LEU A 166 15.50 5.61 53.15
N LEU A 167 16.66 6.13 52.72
CA LEU A 167 17.97 5.70 53.21
C LEU A 167 18.23 6.13 54.66
N SER A 168 17.67 7.27 55.09
CA SER A 168 17.76 7.75 56.48
C SER A 168 16.81 7.05 57.47
N ARG A 169 15.97 6.12 56.98
CA ARG A 169 15.07 5.29 57.79
C ARG A 169 15.58 3.85 58.01
N ILE A 170 16.76 3.54 57.47
CA ILE A 170 17.56 2.34 57.76
C ILE A 170 18.61 2.72 58.80
#